data_AF-A0A354T704-F1
#
_entry.id   AF-A0A354T704-F1
#
_cell.length_a   1.000
_cell.length_b   1.000
_cell.length_c   1.000
_cell.angle_alpha   90.00
_cell.angle_beta   90.00
_cell.angle_gamma   90.00
#
_symmetry.space_group_name_H-M   'P 1'
#
loop_
_entity.id
_entity.type
_entity.pdbx_description
1 polymer ?
#
loop_
_entity_poly.entity_id
_entity_poly.type
_entity_poly.pdbx_seq_one_letter_code
_entity_poly.pdbx_strand_id
1 'polypeptide(L)'
;MSEPSHHPTHESRQSLWRLIVSPTIWAAHFLLSYITAAIWCEKVAGRDGPLTGARVAIAIYTVVALVGIAINGWGGWRRHSYGAGEVPHDADTPEDRHRFLGFATLLLAALSAIAVLFAALVVIFFNDCR
;
A
#
# COMPACT_ATOMS: atom_id res chain seq x y z
N MET A 1 -34.06 26.84 6.83
CA MET A 1 -33.20 25.76 7.36
C MET A 1 -32.15 25.52 6.30
N SER A 2 -31.02 26.22 6.41
CA SER A 2 -29.97 26.23 5.39
C SER A 2 -29.05 25.04 5.67
N GLU A 3 -28.95 24.10 4.72
CA GLU A 3 -27.94 23.03 4.78
C GLU A 3 -26.55 23.67 4.90
N PRO A 4 -25.76 23.35 5.93
CA PRO A 4 -24.38 23.80 6.01
C PRO A 4 -23.60 23.07 4.91
N SER A 5 -23.18 23.81 3.89
CA SER A 5 -22.27 23.34 2.84
C SER A 5 -20.94 22.95 3.48
N HIS A 6 -20.75 21.65 3.71
CA HIS A 6 -19.55 21.08 4.31
C HIS A 6 -18.38 21.19 3.32
N HIS A 7 -17.64 22.31 3.37
CA HIS A 7 -16.37 22.44 2.66
C HIS A 7 -15.36 21.47 3.29
N PRO A 8 -14.89 20.42 2.58
CA PRO A 8 -13.88 19.54 3.13
C PRO A 8 -12.61 20.35 3.37
N THR A 9 -12.20 20.47 4.64
CA THR A 9 -10.95 21.13 5.00
C THR A 9 -9.78 20.34 4.42
N HIS A 10 -8.67 21.01 4.07
CA HIS A 10 -7.47 20.36 3.50
C HIS A 10 -6.96 19.18 4.33
N GLU A 11 -7.21 19.19 5.64
CA GLU A 11 -6.82 18.15 6.59
C GLU A 11 -7.57 16.83 6.38
N SER A 12 -8.87 16.86 6.09
CA SER A 12 -9.65 15.63 5.83
C SER A 12 -9.20 14.96 4.54
N ARG A 13 -8.96 15.75 3.48
CA ARG A 13 -8.41 15.30 2.20
C ARG A 13 -7.03 14.64 2.40
N GLN A 14 -6.16 15.23 3.21
CA GLN A 14 -4.86 14.64 3.50
C GLN A 14 -4.94 13.30 4.24
N SER A 15 -5.90 13.13 5.16
CA SER A 15 -6.08 11.86 5.88
C SER A 15 -6.61 10.76 4.97
N LEU A 16 -7.59 11.09 4.11
CA LEU A 16 -8.12 10.17 3.10
C LEU A 16 -7.05 9.72 2.10
N TRP A 17 -6.18 10.65 1.68
CA TRP A 17 -5.08 10.33 0.78
C TRP A 17 -4.12 9.28 1.36
N ARG A 18 -3.81 9.37 2.66
CA ARG A 18 -2.90 8.39 3.30
C ARG A 18 -3.47 6.97 3.31
N LEU A 19 -4.78 6.82 3.46
CA LEU A 19 -5.47 5.53 3.45
C LEU A 19 -5.33 4.81 2.11
N ILE A 20 -5.48 5.54 1.00
CA ILE A 20 -5.50 4.94 -0.34
C ILE A 20 -4.11 4.72 -0.92
N VAL A 21 -3.10 5.49 -0.49
CA VAL A 21 -1.73 5.42 -1.01
C VAL A 21 -1.14 4.01 -0.91
N SER A 22 -1.24 3.34 0.24
CA SER A 22 -0.66 2.00 0.41
C SER A 22 -1.31 0.94 -0.49
N PRO A 23 -2.66 0.82 -0.55
CA PRO A 23 -3.34 -0.03 -1.52
C PRO A 23 -3.02 0.31 -2.98
N THR A 24 -2.88 1.60 -3.34
CA THR A 24 -2.50 1.99 -4.71
C THR A 24 -1.08 1.57 -5.07
N ILE A 25 -0.13 1.70 -4.13
CA ILE A 25 1.25 1.23 -4.33
C ILE A 25 1.26 -0.29 -4.59
N TRP A 26 0.51 -1.06 -3.79
CA TRP A 26 0.37 -2.50 -4.00
C TRP A 26 -0.23 -2.82 -5.37
N ALA A 27 -1.34 -2.17 -5.76
CA ALA A 27 -1.97 -2.42 -7.05
C ALA A 27 -1.03 -2.09 -8.23
N ALA A 28 -0.28 -0.99 -8.14
CA ALA A 28 0.71 -0.62 -9.14
C ALA A 28 1.87 -1.63 -9.21
N HIS A 29 2.38 -2.08 -8.06
CA HIS A 29 3.41 -3.12 -7.99
C HIS A 29 2.96 -4.43 -8.65
N PHE A 30 1.74 -4.88 -8.34
CA PHE A 30 1.17 -6.09 -8.91
C PHE A 30 1.04 -5.97 -10.43
N LEU A 31 0.49 -4.85 -10.91
CA LEU A 31 0.31 -4.60 -12.33
C LEU A 31 1.64 -4.55 -13.09
N LEU A 32 2.63 -3.82 -12.56
CA LEU A 32 3.97 -3.74 -13.16
C LEU A 32 4.66 -5.10 -13.22
N SER A 33 4.55 -5.89 -12.14
CA SER A 33 5.12 -7.23 -12.07
C SER A 33 4.47 -8.17 -13.10
N TYR A 34 3.15 -8.13 -13.20
CA TYR A 34 2.38 -8.92 -14.16
C TYR A 34 2.73 -8.57 -15.62
N ILE A 35 2.71 -7.28 -15.96
CA ILE A 35 3.02 -6.82 -17.32
C ILE A 35 4.47 -7.18 -17.69
N THR A 36 5.41 -7.01 -16.76
CA THR A 36 6.81 -7.35 -17.00
C THR A 36 6.98 -8.84 -17.28
N ALA A 37 6.34 -9.71 -16.48
CA ALA A 37 6.39 -11.15 -16.71
C ALA A 37 5.76 -11.53 -18.07
N ALA A 38 4.59 -10.99 -18.40
CA ALA A 38 3.90 -11.27 -19.65
C ALA A 38 4.73 -10.84 -20.88
N ILE A 39 5.28 -9.62 -20.86
CA ILE A 39 6.13 -9.11 -21.95
C ILE A 39 7.42 -9.91 -22.06
N TRP A 40 8.04 -10.27 -20.93
CA TRP A 40 9.29 -11.01 -20.92
C TRP A 40 9.12 -12.40 -21.53
N CYS A 41 8.08 -13.13 -21.12
CA CYS A 41 7.80 -14.47 -21.62
C CYS A 41 7.40 -14.49 -23.11
N GLU A 42 6.64 -13.50 -23.57
CA GLU A 42 6.21 -13.45 -24.97
C GLU A 42 7.30 -12.91 -25.92
N LYS A 43 8.02 -11.85 -25.52
CA LYS A 43 8.89 -11.09 -26.46
C LYS A 43 10.38 -11.28 -26.26
N VAL A 44 10.85 -11.71 -25.08
CA VAL A 44 12.29 -11.71 -24.75
C VAL A 44 12.82 -13.13 -24.58
N ALA A 45 12.23 -13.91 -23.68
CA ALA A 45 12.74 -15.22 -23.30
C ALA A 45 12.13 -16.37 -24.14
N GLY A 46 10.92 -16.17 -24.68
CA GLY A 46 10.13 -17.25 -25.27
C GLY A 46 9.48 -18.14 -24.22
N ARG A 47 8.62 -19.06 -24.67
CA ARG A 47 7.71 -19.83 -23.82
C ARG A 47 8.41 -20.75 -22.80
N ASP A 48 9.59 -21.24 -23.15
CA ASP A 48 10.44 -22.07 -22.27
C ASP A 48 11.68 -21.32 -21.75
N GLY A 49 11.72 -19.99 -21.93
CA GLY A 49 12.85 -19.18 -21.53
C GLY A 49 12.92 -18.93 -20.02
N PRO A 50 14.12 -18.64 -19.49
CA PRO A 50 14.31 -18.39 -18.07
C PRO A 50 13.71 -17.04 -17.64
N LEU A 51 13.02 -17.04 -16.48
CA LEU A 51 12.39 -15.85 -15.91
C LEU A 51 13.39 -14.92 -15.17
N THR A 52 14.69 -15.25 -15.16
CA THR A 52 15.72 -14.58 -14.34
C THR A 52 15.79 -13.06 -14.55
N GLY A 53 15.66 -12.57 -15.79
CA GLY A 53 15.69 -11.14 -16.06
C GLY A 53 14.45 -10.41 -15.48
N ALA A 54 13.26 -10.97 -15.68
CA ALA A 54 12.03 -10.44 -15.09
C ALA A 54 12.04 -10.51 -13.56
N ARG A 55 12.66 -11.54 -12.96
CA ARG A 55 12.81 -11.66 -11.50
C ARG A 55 13.59 -10.49 -10.89
N VAL A 56 14.66 -10.04 -11.53
CA VAL A 56 15.43 -8.89 -11.04
C VAL A 56 14.59 -7.62 -11.08
N ALA A 57 13.86 -7.38 -12.18
CA ALA A 57 12.96 -6.23 -12.28
C ALA A 57 11.85 -6.26 -11.21
N ILE A 58 11.23 -7.41 -11.00
CA ILE A 58 10.18 -7.60 -9.99
C ILE A 58 10.75 -7.42 -8.58
N ALA A 59 11.97 -7.91 -8.29
CA ALA A 59 12.63 -7.70 -7.02
C ALA A 59 12.83 -6.20 -6.74
N ILE A 60 13.25 -5.42 -7.74
CA ILE A 60 13.39 -3.96 -7.63
C ILE A 60 12.03 -3.32 -7.32
N TYR A 61 10.97 -3.66 -8.08
CA TYR A 61 9.62 -3.12 -7.83
C TYR A 61 9.13 -3.45 -6.42
N THR A 62 9.41 -4.66 -5.95
CA THR A 62 9.02 -5.13 -4.61
C THR A 62 9.68 -4.29 -3.53
N VAL A 63 11.00 -4.08 -3.62
CA VAL A 63 11.73 -3.25 -2.66
C VAL A 63 11.18 -1.82 -2.64
N VAL A 64 10.97 -1.22 -3.81
CA VAL A 64 10.40 0.14 -3.93
C VAL A 64 9.00 0.22 -3.31
N ALA A 65 8.14 -0.76 -3.57
CA ALA A 65 6.79 -0.83 -3.03
C ALA A 65 6.79 -0.97 -1.50
N LEU A 66 7.61 -1.87 -0.96
CA LEU A 66 7.74 -2.08 0.48
C LEU A 66 8.25 -0.82 1.20
N VAL A 67 9.24 -0.12 0.62
CA VAL A 67 9.72 1.15 1.17
C VAL A 67 8.60 2.20 1.18
N GLY A 68 7.85 2.35 0.09
CA GLY A 68 6.74 3.29 0.01
C GLY A 68 5.64 3.00 1.04
N ILE A 69 5.26 1.73 1.19
CA ILE A 69 4.25 1.29 2.17
C ILE A 69 4.77 1.48 3.60
N ALA A 70 6.04 1.17 3.87
CA ALA A 70 6.64 1.36 5.19
C ALA A 70 6.67 2.83 5.61
N ILE A 71 7.01 3.74 4.69
CA ILE A 71 6.97 5.20 4.95
C ILE A 71 5.55 5.65 5.29
N ASN A 72 4.54 5.18 4.54
CA ASN A 72 3.14 5.51 4.78
C ASN A 72 2.65 4.96 6.14
N GLY A 73 2.96 3.70 6.44
CA GLY A 73 2.60 3.04 7.71
C GLY A 73 3.28 3.67 8.92
N TRP A 74 4.57 4.00 8.83
CA TRP A 74 5.30 4.69 9.90
C TRP A 74 4.66 6.04 10.25
N GLY A 75 4.20 6.78 9.24
CA GLY A 75 3.47 8.03 9.43
C GLY A 75 2.17 7.86 10.24
N GLY A 76 1.46 6.75 10.04
CA GLY A 76 0.29 6.36 10.84
C GLY A 76 0.65 5.98 12.28
N TRP A 77 1.72 5.19 12.46
CA TRP A 77 2.19 4.71 13.76
C TRP A 77 2.60 5.86 14.68
N ARG A 78 3.39 6.79 14.15
CA ARG A 78 3.89 7.94 14.91
C ARG A 78 2.75 8.83 15.42
N ARG A 79 1.71 9.01 14.60
CA ARG A 79 0.55 9.85 14.95
C ARG A 79 -0.38 9.19 15.97
N HIS A 80 -0.49 7.86 15.95
CA HIS A 80 -1.24 7.11 16.96
C HIS A 80 -0.48 7.04 18.31
N SER A 81 0.85 6.93 18.28
CA SER A 81 1.69 6.78 19.48
C SER A 81 1.81 8.05 20.34
N TYR A 82 1.56 9.25 19.79
CA TYR A 82 1.72 10.54 20.48
C TYR A 82 0.54 10.94 21.40
N GLY A 83 -0.43 10.05 21.64
CA GLY A 83 -1.68 10.36 22.37
C GLY A 83 -2.17 9.26 23.31
N ALA A 84 -1.27 8.52 23.96
CA ALA A 84 -1.61 7.47 24.93
C ALA A 84 -2.06 8.00 26.30
N GLY A 85 -2.83 9.10 26.34
CA GLY A 85 -3.58 9.51 27.53
C GLY A 85 -4.98 8.93 27.45
N GLU A 86 -5.41 8.25 28.51
CA GLU A 86 -6.76 7.70 28.65
C GLU A 86 -7.78 8.85 28.64
N VAL A 87 -8.63 8.91 27.62
CA VAL A 87 -9.76 9.87 27.59
C VAL A 87 -11.03 9.07 27.24
N PRO A 88 -12.17 9.31 27.94
CA PRO A 88 -13.40 8.52 27.79
C PRO A 88 -13.89 8.44 26.34
N HIS A 89 -14.17 7.22 25.90
CA HIS A 89 -14.32 6.81 24.49
C HIS A 89 -15.69 7.13 23.86
N ASP A 90 -16.34 8.22 24.28
CA ASP A 90 -17.77 8.48 23.97
C ASP A 90 -18.08 9.95 23.60
N ALA A 91 -17.06 10.73 23.21
CA ALA A 91 -17.24 12.12 22.80
C ALA A 91 -17.03 12.26 21.28
N ASP A 92 -18.03 12.75 20.54
CA ASP A 92 -18.00 13.09 19.11
C ASP A 92 -17.01 14.25 18.79
N THR A 93 -15.74 14.07 19.13
CA THR A 93 -14.70 15.08 19.00
C THR A 93 -13.87 14.85 17.73
N PRO A 94 -13.42 15.92 17.03
CA PRO A 94 -12.59 15.80 15.84
C PRO A 94 -11.32 14.96 16.06
N GLU A 95 -10.77 14.94 17.28
CA GLU A 95 -9.58 14.14 17.63
C GLU A 95 -9.79 12.62 17.46
N ASP A 96 -10.93 12.06 17.89
CA ASP A 96 -11.17 10.61 17.84
C ASP A 96 -11.24 10.07 16.40
N ARG A 97 -11.81 10.87 15.48
CA ARG A 97 -11.83 10.56 14.04
C ARG A 97 -10.41 10.43 13.47
N HIS A 98 -9.48 11.27 13.89
CA HIS A 98 -8.09 11.21 13.41
C HIS A 98 -7.36 9.98 13.95
N ARG A 99 -7.66 9.56 15.18
CA ARG A 99 -7.08 8.35 15.78
C ARG A 99 -7.54 7.09 15.03
N PHE A 100 -8.83 7.00 14.69
CA PHE A 100 -9.38 5.92 13.88
C PHE A 100 -8.77 5.88 12.48
N LEU A 101 -8.70 7.02 11.78
CA LEU A 101 -8.10 7.09 10.44
C LEU A 101 -6.60 6.71 10.45
N GLY A 102 -5.87 7.06 11.52
CA GLY A 102 -4.50 6.63 11.73
C GLY A 102 -4.36 5.11 11.87
N PHE A 103 -5.24 4.49 12.66
CA PHE A 103 -5.26 3.03 12.84
C PHE A 103 -5.67 2.28 11.55
N ALA A 104 -6.68 2.78 10.84
CA ALA A 104 -7.07 2.23 9.55
C ALA A 104 -5.92 2.32 8.52
N THR A 105 -5.17 3.42 8.52
CA THR A 105 -3.98 3.58 7.65
C THR A 105 -2.92 2.53 7.97
N LEU A 106 -2.68 2.22 9.25
CA LEU A 106 -1.76 1.18 9.67
C LEU A 106 -2.18 -0.22 9.20
N LEU A 107 -3.46 -0.56 9.39
CA LEU A 107 -4.00 -1.84 8.94
C LEU A 107 -3.91 -1.98 7.41
N LEU A 108 -4.28 -0.95 6.67
CA LEU A 108 -4.19 -0.94 5.21
C LEU A 108 -2.75 -1.02 4.72
N ALA A 109 -1.80 -0.34 5.38
CA ALA A 109 -0.39 -0.46 5.08
C ALA A 109 0.14 -1.87 5.34
N ALA A 110 -0.18 -2.47 6.49
CA ALA A 110 0.21 -3.84 6.82
C ALA A 110 -0.36 -4.85 5.81
N LEU A 111 -1.65 -4.76 5.50
CA LEU A 111 -2.30 -5.60 4.50
C LEU A 111 -1.66 -5.44 3.11
N SER A 112 -1.37 -4.22 2.70
CA SER A 112 -0.71 -3.93 1.42
C SER A 112 0.71 -4.51 1.36
N ALA A 113 1.46 -4.42 2.46
CA ALA A 113 2.81 -5.02 2.55
C ALA A 113 2.74 -6.54 2.43
N ILE A 114 1.80 -7.18 3.14
CA ILE A 114 1.57 -8.63 3.03
C ILE A 114 1.24 -9.00 1.58
N ALA A 115 0.35 -8.25 0.93
CA ALA A 115 -0.04 -8.51 -0.45
C ALA A 115 1.15 -8.37 -1.43
N VAL A 116 2.03 -7.39 -1.23
CA VAL A 116 3.29 -7.25 -2.00
C VAL A 116 4.21 -8.46 -1.79
N LEU A 117 4.36 -8.93 -0.55
CA LEU A 117 5.18 -10.10 -0.24
C LEU A 117 4.63 -11.38 -0.89
N PHE A 118 3.32 -11.58 -0.87
CA PHE A 118 2.67 -12.69 -1.56
C PHE A 118 2.91 -12.62 -3.08
N ALA A 119 2.80 -11.44 -3.69
CA ALA A 119 3.07 -11.27 -5.11
C ALA A 119 4.55 -11.56 -5.45
N ALA A 120 5.50 -11.13 -4.61
CA ALA A 120 6.92 -11.43 -4.78
C ALA A 120 7.21 -12.94 -4.64
N LEU A 121 6.50 -13.62 -3.73
CA LEU A 121 6.67 -15.05 -3.49
C LEU A 121 6.33 -15.89 -4.72
N VAL A 122 5.28 -15.53 -5.46
CA VAL A 122 4.91 -16.18 -6.74
C VAL A 122 6.12 -16.28 -7.66
N VAL A 123 6.87 -15.19 -7.80
CA VAL A 123 8.00 -15.09 -8.75
C VAL A 123 9.22 -15.92 -8.32
N ILE A 124 9.32 -16.26 -7.04
CA ILE A 124 10.32 -17.22 -6.51
C ILE A 124 9.94 -18.65 -6.90
N PHE A 125 8.65 -19.00 -6.83
CA PHE A 125 8.18 -20.34 -7.16
C PHE A 125 8.18 -20.63 -8.67
N PHE A 126 7.80 -19.66 -9.51
CA PHE A 126 7.81 -19.82 -10.97
C PHE A 126 9.19 -19.51 -11.55
N ASN A 127 9.88 -20.52 -12.09
CA ASN A 127 11.25 -20.42 -12.62
C ASN A 127 11.31 -20.23 -14.15
N ASP A 128 10.27 -20.64 -14.83
CA ASP A 128 10.16 -20.61 -16.29
C ASP A 128 8.82 -19.98 -16.71
N CYS A 129 8.67 -19.72 -18.00
CA CYS A 129 7.53 -19.03 -18.60
C CYS A 129 6.35 -19.96 -18.95
N ARG A 130 6.32 -21.18 -18.39
CA ARG A 130 5.34 -22.23 -18.71
C ARG A 130 4.22 -22.36 -17.69
#